data_AF-A0AA88YMB2-F1
#
_entry.id   AF-A0AA88YMB2-F1
#
_cell.length_a   1.000
_cell.length_b   1.000
_cell.length_c   1.000
_cell.angle_alpha   90.00
_cell.angle_beta   90.00
_cell.angle_gamma   90.00
#
_symmetry.space_group_name_H-M   'P 1'
#
loop_
_entity.id
_entity.type
_entity.pdbx_description
1 polymer ?
#
loop_
_entity_poly.entity_id
_entity_poly.type
_entity_poly.pdbx_seq_one_letter_code
_entity_poly.pdbx_strand_id
1 'polypeptide(L)' 'MARVSSEIHVHIVKNGAELVKIYSAPAISESGSNEVNVQLEKNDMVWMQNMDTGVRLQPGLWNCFSGALLNADV' A
#
# COMPACT_ATOMS: atom_id res chain seq x y z
N MET A 1 -12.06 -7.03 -27.30
CA MET A 1 -10.87 -7.08 -26.42
C MET A 1 -11.32 -6.69 -25.03
N ALA A 2 -11.22 -7.58 -24.04
CA ALA A 2 -11.53 -7.25 -22.65
C ALA A 2 -10.41 -6.35 -22.12
N ARG A 3 -10.75 -5.10 -21.81
CA ARG A 3 -9.81 -4.12 -21.25
C ARG A 3 -9.58 -4.51 -19.80
N VAL A 4 -8.36 -4.93 -19.48
CA VAL A 4 -7.98 -5.31 -18.11
C VAL A 4 -8.11 -4.05 -17.25
N SER A 5 -9.17 -3.98 -16.44
CA SER A 5 -9.28 -3.04 -15.33
C SER A 5 -8.04 -3.24 -14.45
N SER A 6 -7.29 -2.18 -14.20
CA SER A 6 -6.11 -2.19 -13.34
C SER A 6 -6.43 -1.46 -12.03
N GLU A 7 -7.57 -1.76 -11.42
CA GLU A 7 -7.93 -1.25 -10.09
C GLU A 7 -6.84 -1.60 -9.07
N ILE A 8 -6.48 -0.66 -8.20
CA ILE A 8 -5.47 -0.87 -7.18
C ILE A 8 -6.18 -1.08 -5.85
N HIS A 9 -5.93 -2.22 -5.19
CA HIS A 9 -6.50 -2.56 -3.89
C HIS A 9 -5.36 -3.02 -2.96
N VAL A 10 -4.70 -2.07 -2.33
CA VAL A 10 -3.53 -2.34 -1.47
C VAL A 10 -3.67 -1.68 -0.12
N HIS A 11 -3.17 -2.33 0.92
CA HIS A 11 -3.25 -1.85 2.29
C HIS A 11 -1.86 -1.63 2.87
N ILE A 12 -1.73 -0.63 3.73
CA ILE A 12 -0.60 -0.53 4.67
C ILE A 12 -0.98 -1.34 5.91
N VAL A 13 -0.09 -2.25 6.32
CA VAL A 13 -0.34 -3.24 7.38
C VAL A 13 0.75 -3.14 8.44
N LYS A 14 0.38 -3.23 9.72
CA LYS A 14 1.28 -3.36 10.87
C LYS A 14 1.04 -4.69 11.56
N ASN A 15 2.05 -5.57 11.63
CA ASN A 15 1.94 -6.89 12.27
C ASN A 15 0.69 -7.70 11.86
N GLY A 16 0.24 -7.56 10.61
CA GLY A 16 -0.94 -8.25 10.07
C GLY A 16 -2.26 -7.50 10.29
N ALA A 17 -2.27 -6.40 11.05
CA ALA A 17 -3.42 -5.52 11.21
C ALA A 17 -3.42 -4.40 10.16
N GLU A 18 -4.56 -4.19 9.52
CA GLU A 18 -4.76 -3.11 8.54
C GLU A 18 -4.69 -1.73 9.22
N LEU A 19 -3.89 -0.83 8.66
CA LEU A 19 -3.83 0.57 9.07
C LEU A 19 -4.65 1.46 8.14
N VAL A 20 -4.40 1.33 6.83
CA VAL A 20 -4.97 2.20 5.80
C VAL A 20 -5.19 1.41 4.51
N LYS A 21 -6.30 1.68 3.82
CA LYS A 21 -6.59 1.19 2.47
C LYS A 21 -6.21 2.22 1.42
N ILE A 22 -5.73 1.74 0.29
CA ILE A 22 -5.45 2.51 -0.91
C ILE A 22 -6.25 1.86 -2.03
N TYR A 23 -7.21 2.62 -2.54
CA TYR A 23 -8.11 2.21 -3.63
C TYR A 23 -7.97 3.17 -4.81
N SER A 24 -8.04 2.62 -6.01
CA SER A 24 -8.23 3.40 -7.24
C SER A 24 -9.41 2.82 -8.02
N ALA A 25 -10.13 3.68 -8.74
CA ALA A 25 -11.18 3.22 -9.65
C ALA A 25 -10.58 2.45 -10.84
N PRO A 26 -11.39 1.85 -11.73
CA PRO A 26 -10.91 1.34 -13.01
C PRO A 26 -10.53 2.44 -14.02
N ALA A 27 -9.27 2.49 -14.47
CA ALA A 27 -8.86 3.24 -15.67
C ALA A 27 -7.64 2.63 -16.36
N ILE A 28 -7.14 3.34 -17.39
CA ILE A 28 -5.99 2.93 -18.22
C ILE A 28 -4.68 3.03 -17.44
N SER A 29 -4.56 4.04 -16.59
CA SER A 29 -3.40 4.34 -15.77
C SER A 29 -3.89 4.80 -14.41
N GLU A 30 -3.96 3.86 -13.47
CA GLU A 30 -4.46 4.13 -12.14
C GLU A 30 -3.33 4.41 -11.17
N SER A 31 -3.61 5.26 -10.19
CA SER A 31 -2.68 5.57 -9.11
C SER A 31 -3.46 5.76 -7.82
N GLY A 32 -2.95 5.18 -6.74
CA GLY A 32 -3.43 5.44 -5.39
C GLY A 32 -2.25 5.86 -4.53
N SER A 33 -2.47 6.84 -3.65
CA SER A 33 -1.46 7.27 -2.68
C SER A 33 -2.13 7.51 -1.34
N ASN A 34 -1.42 7.21 -0.27
CA ASN A 34 -1.85 7.51 1.08
C ASN A 34 -0.63 7.55 2.00
N GLU A 35 -0.78 8.25 3.12
CA GLU A 35 0.27 8.46 4.11
C GLU A 35 -0.32 8.23 5.51
N VAL A 36 0.48 7.64 6.41
CA VAL A 36 0.05 7.42 7.78
C VAL A 36 1.24 7.54 8.74
N ASN A 37 1.02 8.23 9.85
CA ASN A 37 1.93 8.25 10.98
C ASN A 37 1.52 7.17 11.97
N VAL A 38 2.47 6.31 12.36
CA VAL A 38 2.22 5.18 13.25
C VAL A 38 3.24 5.11 14.37
N GLN A 39 2.77 4.83 15.58
CA GLN A 39 3.65 4.46 16.68
C GLN A 39 4.11 3.02 16.50
N LEU A 40 5.43 2.81 16.58
CA LEU A 40 6.07 1.52 16.41
C LEU A 40 6.84 1.16 17.68
N GLU A 41 6.59 -0.05 18.15
CA GLU A 41 7.42 -0.70 19.17
C GLU A 41 8.58 -1.44 18.50
N LYS A 42 9.57 -1.81 19.31
CA LYS A 42 10.70 -2.62 18.83
C LYS A 42 10.19 -3.92 18.21
N ASN A 43 10.62 -4.18 16.97
CA ASN A 43 10.27 -5.33 16.13
C ASN A 43 8.88 -5.27 15.48
N ASP A 44 8.12 -4.19 15.62
CA ASP A 44 6.94 -3.99 14.79
C ASP A 44 7.34 -3.91 13.31
N MET A 45 6.58 -4.59 12.46
CA MET A 45 6.81 -4.61 11.02
C MET A 45 5.66 -3.91 10.30
N VAL A 46 6.01 -3.07 9.34
CA VAL A 46 5.06 -2.39 8.45
C VAL A 46 5.36 -2.77 7.00
N TRP A 47 4.33 -3.14 6.25
CA TRP A 47 4.47 -3.49 4.83
C TRP A 47 3.21 -3.14 4.04
N MET A 48 3.36 -3.18 2.72
CA MET A 48 2.26 -3.07 1.77
C MET A 48 1.73 -4.46 1.43
N GLN A 49 0.42 -4.66 1.54
CA GLN A 49 -0.24 -5.92 1.23
C GLN A 49 -1.26 -5.73 0.12
N ASN A 50 -1.16 -6.56 -0.91
CA ASN A 50 -2.20 -6.64 -1.94
C ASN A 50 -3.34 -7.53 -1.43
N MET A 51 -4.57 -7.03 -1.53
CA MET A 51 -5.76 -7.71 -1.02
C MET A 51 -6.53 -8.44 -2.11
N ASP A 52 -6.28 -8.10 -3.38
CA ASP A 52 -6.88 -8.80 -4.49
C ASP A 52 -5.94 -9.89 -5.01
N THR A 53 -6.48 -11.09 -5.20
CA THR A 53 -5.75 -12.23 -5.74
C THR A 53 -5.62 -12.16 -7.27
N GLY A 54 -6.44 -11.31 -7.93
CA GLY A 54 -6.49 -11.19 -9.38
C GLY A 54 -5.68 -10.03 -9.96
N VAL A 55 -5.50 -8.94 -9.23
CA VAL A 55 -4.80 -7.75 -9.74
C VAL A 55 -3.38 -7.72 -9.22
N ARG A 56 -2.39 -7.73 -10.12
CA ARG A 56 -0.99 -7.53 -9.76
C ARG A 56 -0.64 -6.07 -9.92
N LEU A 57 -0.11 -5.44 -8.87
CA LEU A 57 0.72 -4.25 -9.04
C LEU A 57 1.74 -4.57 -10.13
N GLN A 58 1.74 -3.81 -11.22
CA GLN A 58 2.62 -4.10 -12.35
C GLN A 58 4.08 -4.00 -11.89
N PRO A 59 4.88 -5.08 -11.96
CA PRO A 59 6.27 -5.04 -11.54
C PRO A 59 7.06 -4.03 -12.39
N GLY A 60 7.83 -3.15 -11.75
CA GLY A 60 8.75 -2.24 -12.44
C GLY A 60 8.18 -0.90 -12.91
N LEU A 61 6.93 -0.56 -12.57
CA LEU A 61 6.33 0.74 -12.92
C LEU A 61 5.92 1.52 -11.67
N TRP A 62 6.54 2.70 -11.48
CA TRP A 62 6.11 3.86 -10.66
C TRP A 62 5.49 3.62 -9.27
N ASN A 63 5.75 2.48 -8.62
CA ASN A 63 5.31 2.21 -7.26
C ASN A 63 6.37 2.67 -6.25
N CYS A 64 5.95 3.39 -5.21
CA CYS A 64 6.82 3.81 -4.12
C CYS A 64 6.25 3.39 -2.76
N PHE A 65 7.13 3.00 -1.83
CA PHE A 65 6.81 2.79 -0.42
C PHE A 65 8.03 3.22 0.39
N SER A 66 7.84 4.21 1.26
CA SER A 66 8.91 4.84 2.04
C SER A 66 8.41 5.19 3.44
N GLY A 67 9.34 5.31 4.38
CA GLY A 67 9.07 5.76 5.74
C GLY A 67 10.32 6.28 6.41
N ALA A 68 10.14 7.07 7.46
CA ALA A 68 11.20 7.62 8.28
C ALA A 68 10.77 7.67 9.75
N LEU A 69 11.73 7.61 10.67
CA LEU A 69 11.49 7.83 12.10
C LEU A 69 11.30 9.34 12.34
N LEU A 70 10.10 9.74 12.76
CA LEU A 70 9.79 11.15 13.02
C LEU A 70 10.22 11.57 14.43
N ASN A 71 9.94 10.73 15.43
CA ASN A 71 10.32 10.94 16.81
C ASN A 71 10.62 9.60 17.47
N ALA A 72 11.64 9.55 18.33
CA ALA A 72 11.95 8.39 19.15
C ALA A 72 11.35 8.58 20.54
N ASP A 73 10.65 7.57 21.05
CA ASP A 73 10.25 7.56 22.46
C ASP A 73 11.53 7.48 23.32
N VAL A 74 11.61 8.36 24.33
CA VAL A 74 12.77 8.52 25.23
C VAL A 74 12.64 7.62 26.44
#